data_AF-A0A6I7Y6R5-F1
#
_entry.id   AF-A0A6I7Y6R5-F1
#
_cell.length_a   1.000
_cell.length_b   1.000
_cell.length_c   1.000
_cell.angle_alpha   90.00
_cell.angle_beta   90.00
_cell.angle_gamma   90.00
#
_symmetry.space_group_name_H-M   'P 1'
#
loop_
_entity.id
_entity.type
_entity.pdbx_description
1 polymer ?
#
loop_
_entity_poly.entity_id
_entity_poly.type
_entity_poly.pdbx_seq_one_letter_code
_entity_poly.pdbx_strand_id
1 'polypeptide(L)' 'MDYPESYQLVFQSSAVEDDTVTVHRTAQSGAGGHPVYEDETGIVRAEISDHEEVRMLASGGHQRLGTPVAVREQAA' A
#
# COMPACT_ATOMS: atom_id res chain seq x y z
N MET A 1 17.02 5.50 -6.51
CA MET A 1 15.60 5.49 -6.15
C MET A 1 15.55 5.15 -4.68
N ASP A 2 15.46 6.18 -3.86
CA ASP A 2 15.29 6.03 -2.42
C ASP A 2 13.80 5.92 -2.20
N TYR A 3 13.30 4.69 -2.11
CA TYR A 3 11.90 4.47 -1.76
C TYR A 3 11.79 4.57 -0.24
N PRO A 4 10.82 5.33 0.29
CA PRO A 4 10.63 5.46 1.73
C PRO A 4 10.37 4.09 2.35
N GLU A 5 10.73 3.96 3.62
CA GLU A 5 10.56 2.70 4.36
C GLU A 5 9.09 2.40 4.68
N SER A 6 8.20 3.39 4.58
CA SER A 6 6.77 3.24 4.82
C SER A 6 5.94 4.25 4.04
N TYR A 7 4.74 3.83 3.65
CA TYR A 7 3.73 4.65 2.99
C TYR A 7 2.40 4.54 3.73
N GLN A 8 1.57 5.57 3.65
CA GLN A 8 0.19 5.55 4.12
C GLN A 8 -0.75 5.42 2.93
N LEU A 9 -1.57 4.36 2.93
CA LEU A 9 -2.64 4.13 1.96
C LEU A 9 -3.95 4.63 2.56
N VAL A 10 -4.60 5.58 1.88
CA VAL A 10 -5.89 6.12 2.30
C VAL A 10 -6.99 5.44 1.50
N PHE A 11 -7.91 4.78 2.20
CA PHE A 11 -9.08 4.12 1.65
C PHE A 11 -10.33 4.94 1.99
N GLN A 12 -10.92 5.57 0.98
CA GLN A 12 -12.22 6.23 1.14
C GLN A 12 -13.31 5.17 1.23
N SER A 13 -13.90 5.04 2.42
CA SER A 13 -15.08 4.21 2.63
C SER A 13 -16.28 5.12 2.83
N SER A 14 -17.35 4.93 2.04
CA SER A 14 -18.57 5.75 2.14
C SER A 14 -19.34 5.61 3.46
N ALA A 15 -18.88 4.74 4.38
CA ALA A 15 -19.55 4.43 5.64
C ALA A 15 -18.82 4.94 6.90
N VAL A 16 -17.53 5.32 6.81
CA VAL A 16 -16.70 5.79 7.94
C VAL A 16 -15.68 6.82 7.46
N GLU A 17 -15.10 7.62 8.38
CA GLU A 17 -13.96 8.51 8.09
C GLU A 17 -12.84 7.76 7.36
N ASP A 18 -12.05 8.49 6.55
CA ASP A 18 -10.99 7.94 5.70
C ASP A 18 -10.12 6.92 6.45
N ASP A 19 -10.14 5.66 6.00
CA ASP A 19 -9.37 4.59 6.63
C ASP A 19 -7.93 4.66 6.12
N THR A 20 -6.98 4.94 7.01
CA THR A 20 -5.57 5.09 6.63
C THR A 20 -4.78 3.91 7.16
N VAL A 21 -4.16 3.15 6.25
CA VAL A 21 -3.34 1.99 6.57
C VAL A 21 -1.87 2.32 6.31
N THR A 22 -1.02 2.06 7.30
CA THR A 22 0.43 2.27 7.16
C THR A 22 1.08 0.97 6.69
N VAL A 23 1.72 1.00 5.54
CA VAL A 23 2.40 -0.14 4.95
C VAL A 23 3.92 0.08 4.98
N HIS A 24 4.66 -0.97 5.33
CA HIS A 24 6.10 -0.95 5.47
C HIS A 24 6.77 -1.68 4.32
N ARG A 25 7.90 -1.15 3.87
CA ARG A 25 8.70 -1.72 2.78
C ARG A 25 9.16 -3.11 3.19
N THR A 26 8.85 -4.07 2.35
CA THR A 26 9.33 -5.45 2.51
C THR A 26 10.59 -5.67 1.68
N ALA A 27 11.25 -6.81 1.93
CA ALA A 27 12.34 -7.29 1.08
C ALA A 27 11.85 -7.84 -0.28
N GLN A 28 10.53 -7.88 -0.52
CA GLN A 28 9.95 -8.39 -1.76
C GLN A 28 9.79 -7.27 -2.79
N SER A 29 9.86 -7.64 -4.06
CA SER A 29 9.55 -6.75 -5.19
C SER A 29 8.36 -7.33 -5.95
N GLY A 30 7.46 -6.45 -6.39
CA GLY A 30 6.25 -6.84 -7.09
C GLY A 30 6.54 -7.16 -8.55
N ALA A 31 5.49 -7.51 -9.29
CA ALA A 31 5.61 -7.90 -10.70
C ALA A 31 6.06 -6.75 -11.62
N GLY A 32 5.89 -5.50 -11.21
CA GLY A 32 6.40 -4.31 -11.90
C GLY A 32 7.87 -4.02 -11.63
N GLY A 33 8.51 -4.73 -10.70
CA GLY A 33 9.90 -4.49 -10.30
C GLY A 33 10.05 -3.38 -9.24
N HIS A 34 8.95 -2.96 -8.63
CA HIS A 34 8.94 -1.98 -7.54
C HIS A 34 8.86 -2.67 -6.18
N PRO A 35 9.30 -2.02 -5.09
CA PRO A 35 9.22 -2.59 -3.76
C PRO A 35 7.76 -2.86 -3.35
N VAL A 36 7.54 -4.02 -2.70
CA VAL A 36 6.26 -4.35 -2.09
C VAL A 36 6.24 -3.82 -0.68
N TYR A 37 5.14 -3.18 -0.32
CA TYR A 37 4.83 -2.71 1.01
C TYR A 37 3.76 -3.58 1.61
N GLU A 38 3.86 -3.82 2.91
CA GLU A 38 2.94 -4.65 3.68
C GLU A 38 2.61 -3.97 5.02
N ASP A 39 1.34 -3.96 5.37
CA ASP A 39 0.87 -3.50 6.69
C ASP A 39 1.26 -4.49 7.80
N GLU A 40 1.27 -4.03 9.06
CA GLU A 40 1.58 -4.86 10.24
C GLU A 40 0.71 -6.13 10.36
N THR A 41 -0.52 -6.11 9.84
CA THR A 41 -1.43 -7.26 9.84
C THR A 41 -1.12 -8.28 8.74
N GLY A 42 -0.30 -7.91 7.74
CA GLY A 42 -0.02 -8.72 6.55
C GLY A 42 -1.20 -8.85 5.57
N ILE A 43 -2.32 -8.17 5.86
CA ILE A 43 -3.54 -8.20 5.06
C ILE A 43 -3.37 -7.32 3.82
N VAL A 44 -2.93 -6.08 4.04
CA VAL A 44 -2.73 -5.09 2.97
C VAL A 44 -1.31 -5.22 2.45
N ARG A 45 -1.17 -5.61 1.18
CA ARG A 45 0.09 -5.57 0.44
C ARG A 45 -0.09 -4.73 -0.81
N ALA A 46 0.87 -3.88 -1.11
CA ALA A 46 0.84 -3.04 -2.30
C ALA A 46 2.24 -2.86 -2.88
N GLU A 47 2.37 -3.02 -4.19
CA GLU A 47 3.55 -2.56 -4.91
C GLU A 47 3.39 -1.05 -5.12
N ILE A 48 4.39 -0.27 -4.69
CA ILE A 48 4.37 1.20 -4.80
C ILE A 48 5.57 1.66 -5.61
N SER A 49 5.30 2.41 -6.66
CA SER A 49 6.30 2.96 -7.57
C SER A 49 6.80 4.32 -7.07
N ASP A 50 7.92 4.79 -7.61
CA ASP A 50 8.48 6.13 -7.32
C ASP A 50 7.53 7.27 -7.75
N HIS A 51 6.63 6.97 -8.70
CA HIS A 51 5.55 7.85 -9.15
C HIS A 51 4.26 7.76 -8.31
N GLU A 52 4.33 7.21 -7.09
CA GLU A 52 3.15 7.01 -6.22
C GLU A 52 2.08 6.11 -6.84
N GLU A 53 2.43 5.34 -7.88
CA GLU A 53 1.52 4.36 -8.49
C GLU A 53 1.40 3.15 -7.55
N VAL A 54 0.20 2.93 -7.03
CA VAL A 54 -0.12 1.84 -6.11
C VAL A 54 -0.78 0.70 -6.87
N ARG A 55 -0.17 -0.47 -6.76
CA ARG A 55 -0.73 -1.72 -7.26
C ARG A 55 -0.98 -2.69 -6.12
N MET A 56 -2.25 -2.81 -5.75
CA MET A 56 -2.68 -3.69 -4.66
C MET A 56 -2.37 -5.15 -4.98
N LEU A 57 -1.72 -5.84 -4.04
CA LEU A 57 -1.44 -7.27 -4.06
C LEU A 57 -2.36 -7.93 -3.03
N ALA A 58 -3.44 -8.57 -3.49
CA ALA A 58 -4.35 -9.24 -2.58
C ALA A 58 -3.69 -10.48 -1.96
N SER A 59 -3.57 -10.51 -0.63
CA SER A 59 -3.02 -11.64 0.13
C SER A 59 -3.93 -12.88 0.12
N GLY A 60 -5.17 -12.79 -0.41
CA GLY A 60 -6.11 -13.90 -0.50
C GLY A 60 -7.30 -13.66 -1.45
N GLY A 61 -7.80 -14.72 -2.09
CA GLY A 61 -8.72 -14.72 -3.24
C GLY A 61 -10.15 -14.19 -3.05
N HIS A 62 -10.41 -13.40 -2.00
CA HIS A 62 -11.74 -12.80 -1.78
C HIS A 62 -11.71 -11.43 -1.10
N GLN A 63 -10.56 -10.74 -1.05
CA GLN A 63 -10.51 -9.41 -0.44
C GLN A 63 -10.85 -8.35 -1.48
N ARG A 64 -12.09 -7.84 -1.41
CA ARG A 64 -12.51 -6.57 -2.04
C ARG A 64 -11.98 -5.41 -1.19
N LEU A 65 -10.67 -5.33 -0.99
CA LEU A 65 -10.06 -4.09 -0.51
C LEU A 65 -10.33 -3.05 -1.60
N GLY A 66 -10.99 -1.94 -1.23
CA GLY A 66 -11.17 -0.83 -2.14
C GLY A 66 -9.83 -0.41 -2.71
N THR A 67 -9.79 0.10 -3.94
CA THR A 67 -8.56 0.72 -4.43
C THR A 67 -8.26 1.91 -3.51
N PRO A 68 -7.06 1.99 -2.91
CA PRO A 68 -6.70 3.17 -2.14
C PRO A 68 -6.80 4.39 -3.05
N VAL A 69 -7.39 5.46 -2.53
CA VAL A 69 -7.63 6.70 -3.29
C VAL A 69 -6.43 7.63 -3.28
N ALA A 70 -5.53 7.45 -2.31
CA ALA A 70 -4.28 8.18 -2.20
C ALA A 70 -3.21 7.33 -1.51
N VAL A 71 -1.97 7.58 -1.90
CA VAL A 71 -0.79 7.16 -1.16
C VAL A 71 -0.05 8.41 -0.68
N ARG A 72 0.53 8.34 0.50
CA ARG A 72 1.36 9.42 1.06
C ARG A 72 2.67 8.83 1.54
N GLU A 73 3.78 9.39 1.09
CA GLU A 73 5.08 9.09 1.67
C GLU A 73 5.09 9.52 3.14
N GLN A 74 5.48 8.61 4.03
CA GLN A 74 5.73 8.98 5.41
C GLN A 74 7.18 9.46 5.51
N ALA A 75 7.39 10.77 5.37
CA ALA A 75 8.68 11.39 5.63
C ALA A 75 9.07 11.15 7.10
N ALA A 76 10.25 10.56 7.31
CA ALA A 76 10.84 10.31 8.63
C ALA A 76 11.29 11.61 9.32
#